data_AF-A0A2Z6MJ08-F1
#
_entry.id   AF-A0A2Z6MJ08-F1
#
_cell.length_a   1.000
_cell.length_b   1.000
_cell.length_c   1.000
_cell.angle_alpha   90.00
_cell.angle_beta   90.00
_cell.angle_gamma   90.00
#
_symmetry.space_group_name_H-M   'P 1'
#
loop_
_entity.id
_entity.type
_entity.pdbx_description
1 polymer ?
#
loop_
_entity_poly.entity_id
_entity_poly.type
_entity_poly.pdbx_seq_one_letter_code
_entity_poly.pdbx_strand_id
1 'polypeptide(L)'
;MLSNLKSCCKELTNTVDFVRLVRKLKFNFIIKNSKDLQTYFKNLSVDAVRPEEQVGCDYGIYQSLLSLPLSTFFDESLEKLEAKQSETEAEIDALHFKQSGIRKKEVLRAVLWLNKKIKLKKRV
;
A
#
# COMPACT_ATOMS: atom_id res chain seq x y z
N MET A 1 17.54 -3.58 -10.20
CA MET A 1 16.33 -3.05 -10.86
C MET A 1 15.06 -3.53 -10.16
N LEU A 2 14.75 -4.83 -10.12
CA LEU A 2 13.51 -5.34 -9.50
C LEU A 2 13.45 -5.15 -7.97
N SER A 3 14.59 -5.24 -7.28
CA SER A 3 14.72 -4.91 -5.85
C SER A 3 14.36 -3.45 -5.54
N ASN A 4 14.83 -2.52 -6.38
CA ASN A 4 14.61 -1.08 -6.19
C ASN A 4 13.15 -0.73 -6.46
N LEU A 5 12.54 -1.35 -7.48
CA LEU A 5 11.13 -1.16 -7.81
C LEU A 5 10.23 -1.69 -6.68
N LYS A 6 10.56 -2.85 -6.10
CA LYS A 6 9.87 -3.39 -4.90
C LYS A 6 10.00 -2.48 -3.67
N SER A 7 11.17 -1.90 -3.43
CA SER A 7 11.35 -0.93 -2.34
C SER A 7 10.49 0.32 -2.56
N CYS A 8 10.51 0.87 -3.77
CA CYS A 8 9.72 2.03 -4.15
C CYS A 8 8.21 1.76 -4.00
N CYS A 9 7.74 0.58 -4.43
CA CYS A 9 6.35 0.18 -4.25
C CYS A 9 5.96 0.06 -2.77
N LYS A 10 6.86 -0.46 -1.92
CA LYS A 10 6.63 -0.54 -0.48
C LYS A 10 6.53 0.85 0.15
N GLU A 11 7.42 1.77 -0.21
CA GLU A 11 7.37 3.16 0.25
C GLU A 11 6.09 3.88 -0.20
N LEU A 12 5.67 3.65 -1.45
CA LEU A 12 4.45 4.23 -1.99
C LEU A 12 3.20 3.66 -1.30
N THR A 13 3.17 2.35 -1.04
CA THR A 13 2.11 1.67 -0.27
C THR A 13 1.97 2.26 1.11
N ASN A 14 3.10 2.39 1.84
CA ASN A 14 3.13 3.00 3.16
C ASN A 14 2.61 4.45 3.12
N THR A 15 2.91 5.18 2.05
CA THR A 15 2.45 6.56 1.86
C THR A 15 0.94 6.63 1.66
N VAL A 16 0.38 5.79 0.79
CA VAL A 16 -1.06 5.70 0.54
C VAL A 16 -1.81 5.32 1.81
N ASP A 17 -1.33 4.29 2.53
CA ASP A 17 -1.96 3.83 3.77
C ASP A 17 -1.93 4.90 4.86
N PHE A 18 -0.84 5.65 4.97
CA PHE A 18 -0.75 6.77 5.89
C PHE A 18 -1.70 7.91 5.53
N VAL A 19 -1.77 8.31 4.26
CA VAL A 19 -2.71 9.35 3.82
C VAL A 19 -4.16 8.92 4.08
N ARG A 20 -4.51 7.65 3.80
CA ARG A 20 -5.82 7.09 4.12
C ARG A 20 -6.12 7.11 5.61
N LEU A 21 -5.15 6.77 6.46
CA LEU A 21 -5.28 6.85 7.92
C LEU A 21 -5.58 8.28 8.38
N VAL A 22 -4.77 9.25 7.94
CA VAL A 22 -4.95 10.65 8.32
C VAL A 22 -6.31 11.20 7.89
N ARG A 23 -6.81 10.76 6.73
CA ARG A 23 -8.16 11.09 6.28
C ARG A 23 -9.26 10.45 7.14
N LYS A 24 -9.11 9.18 7.54
CA LYS A 24 -10.04 8.53 8.48
C LYS A 24 -10.13 9.27 9.82
N LEU A 25 -9.01 9.83 10.27
CA LEU A 25 -8.93 10.67 11.48
C LEU A 25 -9.60 12.04 11.33
N LYS A 26 -10.11 12.38 10.13
CA LYS A 26 -10.73 13.68 9.79
C LYS A 26 -9.85 14.87 10.20
N PHE A 27 -8.55 14.73 9.99
CA PHE A 27 -7.61 15.79 10.35
C PHE A 27 -7.85 17.03 9.49
N ASN A 28 -8.18 18.15 10.12
CA ASN A 28 -8.52 19.38 9.40
C ASN A 28 -7.26 20.17 9.03
N PHE A 29 -6.76 19.96 7.81
CA PHE A 29 -5.59 20.64 7.27
C PHE A 29 -5.78 22.13 6.93
N ILE A 30 -7.01 22.65 7.02
CA ILE A 30 -7.28 24.10 6.85
C ILE A 30 -6.84 24.87 8.09
N ILE A 31 -7.00 24.26 9.27
CA ILE A 31 -6.74 24.89 10.57
C ILE A 31 -5.45 24.35 11.21
N LYS A 32 -5.11 23.08 10.92
CA LYS A 32 -3.98 22.37 11.51
C LYS A 32 -2.92 22.09 10.46
N ASN A 33 -1.66 22.21 10.85
CA ASN A 33 -0.52 22.01 9.96
C ASN A 33 0.19 20.67 10.21
N SER A 34 1.31 20.44 9.52
CA SER A 34 2.11 19.22 9.67
C SER A 34 2.69 19.02 11.08
N LYS A 35 2.97 20.09 11.84
CA LYS A 35 3.42 19.99 13.24
C LYS A 35 2.31 19.51 14.17
N ASP A 36 1.08 19.95 13.92
CA ASP A 36 -0.08 19.47 14.66
C ASP A 36 -0.33 17.98 14.39
N LEU A 37 -0.13 17.56 13.14
CA LEU A 37 -0.21 16.14 12.75
C LEU A 37 0.90 15.33 13.43
N GLN A 38 2.14 15.82 13.43
CA GLN A 38 3.25 15.20 14.16
C GLN A 38 2.96 15.07 15.65
N THR A 39 2.40 16.11 16.26
CA THR A 39 2.05 16.10 17.69
C THR A 39 0.93 15.11 17.97
N TYR A 40 -0.07 15.02 17.09
CA TYR A 40 -1.14 14.04 17.17
C TYR A 40 -0.58 12.61 17.18
N PHE A 41 0.24 12.24 16.19
CA PHE A 41 0.83 10.91 16.11
C PHE A 41 1.88 10.63 17.19
N LYS A 42 2.61 11.64 17.68
CA LYS A 42 3.56 11.49 18.78
C LYS A 42 2.86 11.24 20.12
N ASN A 43 1.66 11.77 20.30
CA ASN A 43 0.85 11.61 21.50
C ASN A 43 -0.09 10.40 21.43
N LEU A 44 -0.20 9.73 20.27
CA LEU A 44 -0.82 8.41 20.17
C LEU A 44 0.09 7.40 20.86
N SER A 45 -0.21 7.10 22.12
CA SER A 45 0.43 5.99 22.83
C SER A 45 0.11 4.68 22.11
N VAL A 46 1.09 3.78 21.99
CA VAL A 46 0.98 2.47 21.31
C VAL A 46 -0.20 1.65 21.87
N ASP A 47 -0.56 1.87 23.14
CA ASP A 47 -1.68 1.21 23.83
C ASP A 47 -3.07 1.80 23.48
N ALA A 48 -3.13 3.00 22.91
CA ALA A 48 -4.36 3.72 22.56
C ALA A 48 -4.72 3.63 21.07
N VAL A 49 -3.82 3.10 20.24
CA VAL A 49 -4.04 2.88 18.81
C VAL A 49 -5.02 1.72 18.67
N ARG A 50 -6.20 1.96 18.08
CA ARG A 50 -7.11 0.86 17.74
C ARG A 50 -6.36 -0.11 16.81
N PRO A 51 -6.62 -1.44 16.85
CA PRO A 51 -5.96 -2.39 15.95
C PRO A 51 -6.06 -2.01 14.46
N GLU A 52 -7.12 -1.26 14.12
CA GLU A 52 -7.42 -0.70 12.81
C GLU A 52 -6.50 0.47 12.37
N GLU A 53 -5.82 1.10 13.33
CA GLU A 53 -4.95 2.27 13.17
C GLU A 53 -3.46 1.91 13.33
N GLN A 54 -3.16 0.65 13.69
CA GLN A 54 -1.80 0.09 13.64
C GLN A 54 -1.42 -0.17 12.18
N VAL A 55 -1.09 0.88 11.44
CA VAL A 55 -0.41 0.72 10.15
C VAL A 55 0.97 0.14 10.48
N GLY A 56 1.33 -0.98 9.85
CA GLY A 56 2.59 -1.70 10.07
C GLY A 56 3.82 -0.96 9.55
N CYS A 57 3.94 0.33 9.86
CA CYS A 57 5.07 1.17 9.51
C CYS A 57 6.05 1.20 10.70
N ASP A 58 7.32 0.90 10.41
CA ASP A 58 8.40 1.15 11.35
C ASP A 58 8.40 2.63 11.76
N TYR A 59 8.71 2.93 13.02
CA TYR A 59 8.69 4.30 13.56
C TYR A 59 9.53 5.30 12.72
N GLY A 60 10.63 4.84 12.11
CA GLY A 60 11.44 5.65 11.19
C GLY A 60 10.76 5.98 9.86
N ILE A 61 9.90 5.09 9.36
CA ILE A 61 9.08 5.32 8.16
C ILE A 61 8.01 6.38 8.46
N TYR A 62 7.39 6.30 9.64
CA TYR A 62 6.42 7.29 10.09
C TYR A 62 6.97 8.72 10.14
N GLN A 63 8.21 8.93 10.56
CA GLN A 63 8.81 10.28 10.57
C GLN A 63 8.91 10.88 9.16
N SER A 64 9.28 10.07 8.16
CA SER A 64 9.34 10.50 6.76
C SER A 64 7.94 10.84 6.23
N LEU A 65 6.93 10.04 6.59
CA LEU A 65 5.54 10.25 6.21
C LEU A 65 4.92 11.50 6.86
N LEU A 66 5.29 11.80 8.09
CA LEU A 66 4.89 13.01 8.80
C LEU A 66 5.53 14.30 8.24
N SER A 67 6.51 14.16 7.34
CA SER A 67 7.17 15.26 6.65
C SER A 67 6.62 15.49 5.25
N LEU A 68 5.59 14.73 4.84
CA LEU A 68 4.96 14.90 3.53
C LEU A 68 4.29 16.29 3.39
N PRO A 69 4.34 16.89 2.20
CA PRO A 69 3.72 18.19 1.97
C PRO A 69 2.20 18.08 2.11
N LEU A 70 1.57 19.12 2.64
CA LEU A 70 0.11 19.15 2.92
C LEU A 70 -0.74 18.82 1.68
N SER A 71 -0.23 19.16 0.49
CA SER A 71 -0.88 18.84 -0.78
C SER A 71 -1.12 17.36 -1.01
N THR A 72 -0.33 16.48 -0.38
CA THR A 72 -0.48 15.01 -0.49
C THR A 72 -1.74 14.46 0.15
N PHE A 73 -2.34 15.21 1.09
CA PHE A 73 -3.54 14.78 1.80
C PHE A 73 -4.85 15.20 1.12
N PHE A 74 -4.79 15.95 0.01
CA PHE A 74 -5.96 16.29 -0.80
C PHE A 74 -6.41 15.13 -1.70
N ASP A 75 -7.68 15.14 -2.08
CA ASP A 75 -8.33 14.06 -2.85
C ASP A 75 -7.59 13.75 -4.16
N GLU A 76 -7.30 14.78 -4.96
CA GLU A 76 -6.60 14.63 -6.24
C GLU A 76 -5.21 14.00 -6.08
N SER A 77 -4.53 14.27 -4.96
CA SER A 77 -3.20 13.73 -4.70
C SER A 77 -3.27 12.27 -4.26
N LEU A 78 -4.29 11.89 -3.49
CA LEU A 78 -4.50 10.49 -3.11
C LEU A 78 -4.81 9.64 -4.35
N GLU A 79 -5.71 10.10 -5.22
CA GLU A 79 -6.03 9.37 -6.46
C GLU A 79 -4.80 9.17 -7.34
N LYS A 80 -3.93 10.19 -7.45
CA LYS A 80 -2.66 10.10 -8.18
C LYS A 80 -1.69 9.11 -7.54
N LEU A 81 -1.64 9.05 -6.20
CA LEU A 81 -0.79 8.09 -5.48
C LEU A 81 -1.30 6.66 -5.64
N GLU A 82 -2.61 6.44 -5.56
CA GLU A 82 -3.24 5.13 -5.75
C GLU A 82 -3.06 4.62 -7.19
N ALA A 83 -3.20 5.50 -8.19
CA ALA A 83 -2.93 5.16 -9.58
C ALA A 83 -1.47 4.75 -9.79
N LYS A 84 -0.52 5.52 -9.25
CA LYS A 84 0.92 5.18 -9.30
C LYS A 84 1.23 3.87 -8.58
N GLN A 85 0.53 3.56 -7.49
CA GLN A 85 0.70 2.30 -6.77
C GLN A 85 0.30 1.13 -7.67
N SER A 86 -0.88 1.20 -8.27
CA SER A 86 -1.39 0.18 -9.16
C SER A 86 -0.50 -0.02 -10.39
N GLU A 87 0.05 1.05 -10.97
CA GLU A 87 0.99 0.97 -12.10
C GLU A 87 2.30 0.28 -11.69
N THR A 88 2.85 0.64 -10.53
CA THR A 88 4.11 0.09 -10.03
C THR A 88 3.97 -1.38 -9.68
N GLU A 89 2.85 -1.79 -9.07
CA GLU A 89 2.54 -3.20 -8.80
C GLU A 89 2.43 -4.01 -10.10
N ALA A 90 1.74 -3.47 -11.11
CA ALA A 90 1.63 -4.11 -12.42
C ALA A 90 2.99 -4.25 -13.11
N GLU A 91 3.89 -3.27 -12.97
CA GLU A 91 5.25 -3.34 -13.50
C GLU A 91 6.09 -4.40 -12.77
N ILE A 92 5.98 -4.50 -11.44
CA ILE A 92 6.63 -5.56 -10.66
C ILE A 92 6.15 -6.93 -11.11
N ASP A 93 4.84 -7.12 -11.27
CA ASP A 93 4.26 -8.38 -11.72
C ASP A 93 4.72 -8.74 -13.13
N ALA A 94 4.74 -7.77 -14.05
CA ALA A 94 5.24 -7.97 -15.41
C ALA A 94 6.73 -8.33 -15.44
N LEU A 95 7.56 -7.68 -14.62
CA LEU A 95 8.98 -7.97 -14.51
C LEU A 95 9.23 -9.30 -13.81
N HIS A 96 8.44 -9.65 -12.80
CA HIS A 96 8.50 -10.95 -12.13
C HIS A 96 8.10 -12.07 -13.09
N PHE A 97 7.09 -11.86 -13.93
CA PHE A 97 6.70 -12.80 -14.98
C PHE A 97 7.81 -12.99 -16.02
N LYS A 98 8.49 -11.91 -16.44
CA LYS A 98 9.64 -11.98 -17.36
C LYS A 98 10.86 -12.68 -16.73
N GLN A 99 11.16 -12.42 -15.45
CA GLN A 99 12.29 -13.02 -14.74
C GLN A 99 12.09 -14.47 -14.35
N SER A 100 10.87 -14.83 -13.94
CA SER A 100 10.55 -16.20 -13.50
C SER A 100 10.56 -17.20 -14.66
N GLY A 101 10.62 -16.73 -15.92
CA GLY A 101 10.71 -17.59 -17.09
C GLY A 101 9.56 -18.60 -17.18
N ILE A 102 8.46 -18.36 -16.47
CA ILE A 102 7.32 -19.27 -16.41
C ILE A 102 6.76 -19.33 -17.82
N ARG A 103 7.02 -20.43 -18.51
CA ARG A 103 6.55 -20.63 -19.88
C ARG A 103 5.03 -20.58 -19.80
N LYS A 104 4.36 -19.88 -20.73
CA LYS A 104 2.87 -19.81 -20.81
C LYS A 104 2.18 -21.17 -20.55
N LYS A 105 2.84 -22.29 -20.88
CA LYS A 105 2.41 -23.67 -20.62
C LYS A 105 2.25 -24.02 -19.12
N GLU A 106 3.07 -23.49 -18.22
CA GLU A 106 3.00 -23.76 -16.78
C GLU A 106 1.87 -22.98 -16.12
N VAL A 107 1.64 -21.73 -16.54
CA VAL A 107 0.44 -20.95 -16.14
C VAL A 107 -0.83 -21.67 -16.61
N LEU A 108 -0.88 -22.12 -17.86
CA LEU A 108 -2.01 -22.90 -18.37
C LEU A 108 -2.23 -24.19 -17.58
N ARG A 109 -1.16 -24.89 -17.17
CA ARG A 109 -1.28 -26.08 -16.31
C ARG A 109 -1.82 -25.76 -14.93
N ALA A 110 -1.36 -24.67 -14.30
CA ALA A 110 -1.85 -24.23 -12.99
C ALA A 110 -3.35 -23.86 -13.05
N VAL A 111 -3.75 -23.10 -14.08
CA VAL A 111 -5.15 -22.72 -14.31
C VAL A 111 -6.03 -23.93 -14.61
N LEU A 112 -5.56 -24.89 -15.42
CA LEU A 112 -6.28 -26.14 -15.69
C LEU A 112 -6.42 -27.01 -14.44
N TRP A 113 -5.39 -27.09 -13.60
CA TRP A 113 -5.43 -27.84 -12.35
C TRP A 113 -6.41 -27.22 -11.34
N LEU A 114 -6.42 -25.89 -11.20
CA LEU A 114 -7.37 -25.17 -10.35
C LEU A 114 -8.82 -25.40 -10.79
N ASN A 115 -9.09 -25.29 -12.09
CA ASN A 115 -10.42 -25.54 -12.66
C ASN A 115 -10.88 -26.99 -12.46
N LYS A 116 -9.97 -27.96 -12.53
CA LYS A 116 -10.28 -29.37 -12.26
C LYS A 116 -10.66 -29.59 -10.79
N LYS A 117 -9.95 -28.95 -9.84
CA LYS A 117 -10.31 -28.98 -8.41
C LYS A 117 -11.67 -28.35 -8.12
N ILE A 118 -11.98 -27.21 -8.74
CA ILE A 118 -13.27 -26.53 -8.56
C ILE A 118 -14.43 -27.37 -9.12
N LYS A 119 -14.25 -28.02 -10.27
CA LYS A 119 -15.24 -28.95 -10.84
C LYS A 119 -15.48 -30.18 -9.96
N LEU A 120 -14.44 -30.70 -9.31
CA LEU A 120 -14.55 -31.84 -8.40
C LEU A 120 -15.28 -31.47 -7.09
N LYS A 121 -15.09 -30.25 -6.58
CA LYS A 121 -15.79 -29.75 -5.38
C LYS A 121 -17.28 -29.44 -5.58
N LYS A 122 -17.74 -29.26 -6.82
CA LYS A 122 -19.16 -29.01 -7.17
C LYS A 122 -19.97 -30.28 -7.46
N ARG A 123 -19.34 -31.46 -7.39
CA ARG A 123 -19.99 -32.77 -7.65
C ARG A 123 -20.12 -33.65 -6.40
N VAL A 124 -19.85 -33.08 -5.22
CA VAL A 124 -20.15 -33.64 -3.90
C VAL A 124 -21.22 -32.74 -3.29
#